data_AF-A0A314YJN3-F1
#
_entry.id   AF-A0A314YJN3-F1
#
_cell.length_a   1.000
_cell.length_b   1.000
_cell.length_c   1.000
_cell.angle_alpha   90.00
_cell.angle_beta   90.00
_cell.angle_gamma   90.00
#
_symmetry.space_group_name_H-M   'P 1'
#
loop_
_entity.id
_entity.type
_entity.pdbx_description
1 polymer ?
#
loop_
_entity_poly.entity_id
_entity_poly.type
_entity_poly.pdbx_seq_one_letter_code
_entity_poly.pdbx_strand_id
1 'polypeptide(L)'
;MQGKLEFADHLTHKLKHHPGQIEAAAIMEHILDGSSYVKEAQQLHEIDPMQKPKQDRYALRTSPQWLGPHIEVIQFATKSIKREINSDPSLDYGFKGVELTMAAYCSELQYLANPVTTHVQSAEQHNQDENLKNSVKNAISQVAKRVLTFGVTGELQPARFCEKDLLEVIDIEYVFAYIDDPCSAGSLLMQKLRQVLVDHALANNDDLTNPNASIFLQIGAFEQELKTLLPKEVEEARFIFHNGYASIPNRIKSCRRENIGQPRQSKCFRQFAMVKVTDPLLHCLEEWDGSPLPIC
;
A
#
# COMPACT_ATOMS: atom_id res chain seq x y z
N MET A 1 1.48 -1.74 -1.67
CA MET A 1 1.82 -3.16 -1.93
C MET A 1 1.19 -4.11 -0.92
N GLN A 2 1.00 -3.73 0.35
CA GLN A 2 0.26 -4.53 1.34
C GLN A 2 0.78 -5.99 1.45
N GLY A 3 2.09 -6.19 1.23
CA GLY A 3 2.70 -7.52 1.28
C GLY A 3 2.85 -8.05 2.70
N LYS A 4 3.14 -9.34 2.82
CA LYS A 4 3.34 -10.00 4.12
C LYS A 4 4.66 -9.57 4.74
N LEU A 5 4.72 -9.47 6.06
CA LEU A 5 5.97 -9.18 6.76
C LEU A 5 6.91 -10.38 6.88
N GLU A 6 6.35 -11.59 6.79
CA GLU A 6 7.04 -12.87 6.99
C GLU A 6 8.28 -13.04 6.11
N PHE A 7 8.41 -12.30 4.99
CA PHE A 7 9.60 -12.40 4.14
C PHE A 7 10.87 -11.82 4.77
N ALA A 8 10.73 -10.97 5.79
CA ALA A 8 11.83 -10.34 6.51
C ALA A 8 12.13 -11.02 7.87
N ASP A 9 11.35 -12.05 8.24
CA ASP A 9 11.50 -12.77 9.50
C ASP A 9 12.92 -13.34 9.68
N HIS A 10 13.54 -13.00 10.82
CA HIS A 10 14.94 -13.28 11.07
C HIS A 10 15.31 -14.77 10.93
N LEU A 11 14.43 -15.69 11.32
CA LEU A 11 14.71 -17.14 11.24
C LEU A 11 14.99 -17.58 9.80
N THR A 12 14.22 -17.07 8.84
CA THR A 12 14.39 -17.37 7.41
C THR A 12 15.77 -17.01 6.89
N HIS A 13 16.35 -15.90 7.38
CA HIS A 13 17.67 -15.42 6.93
C HIS A 13 18.81 -16.05 7.74
N LYS A 14 18.60 -16.26 9.04
CA LYS A 14 19.56 -16.93 9.94
C LYS A 14 19.93 -18.33 9.46
N LEU A 15 18.94 -19.09 8.97
CA LEU A 15 19.13 -20.44 8.43
C LEU A 15 19.93 -20.49 7.11
N LYS A 16 20.17 -19.35 6.46
CA LYS A 16 20.93 -19.25 5.21
C LYS A 16 22.36 -18.74 5.39
N HIS A 17 22.71 -18.25 6.59
CA HIS A 17 24.06 -17.86 6.98
C HIS A 17 24.73 -16.71 6.19
N HIS A 18 24.02 -16.05 5.27
CA HIS A 18 24.54 -14.90 4.53
C HIS A 18 24.40 -13.60 5.36
N PRO A 19 25.50 -12.97 5.81
CA PRO A 19 25.43 -11.80 6.68
C PRO A 19 24.74 -10.60 6.02
N GLY A 20 25.02 -10.33 4.74
CA GLY A 20 24.38 -9.22 4.02
C GLY A 20 22.88 -9.44 3.82
N GLN A 21 22.46 -10.70 3.68
CA GLN A 21 21.04 -11.05 3.62
C GLN A 21 20.35 -10.84 4.97
N ILE A 22 21.01 -11.20 6.07
CA ILE A 22 20.49 -11.03 7.44
C ILE A 22 20.35 -9.53 7.75
N GLU A 23 21.36 -8.73 7.42
CA GLU A 23 21.34 -7.28 7.60
C GLU A 23 20.23 -6.61 6.76
N ALA A 24 20.13 -6.97 5.47
CA ALA A 24 19.08 -6.44 4.60
C ALA A 24 17.67 -6.76 5.12
N ALA A 25 17.46 -7.97 5.63
CA ALA A 25 16.19 -8.37 6.22
C ALA A 25 15.89 -7.61 7.51
N ALA A 26 16.86 -7.48 8.43
CA ALA A 26 16.68 -6.76 9.69
C ALA A 26 16.37 -5.28 9.47
N ILE A 27 17.00 -4.63 8.49
CA ILE A 27 16.69 -3.25 8.10
C ILE A 27 15.25 -3.15 7.58
N MET A 28 14.83 -4.06 6.69
CA MET A 28 13.47 -4.06 6.18
C MET A 28 12.45 -4.33 7.28
N GLU A 29 12.73 -5.27 8.16
CA GLU A 29 11.94 -5.62 9.34
C GLU A 29 11.78 -4.41 10.26
N HIS A 30 12.87 -3.72 10.61
CA HIS A 30 12.82 -2.51 11.42
C HIS A 30 11.92 -1.43 10.80
N ILE A 31 12.04 -1.18 9.49
CA ILE A 31 11.24 -0.12 8.87
C ILE A 31 9.75 -0.50 8.80
N LEU A 32 9.45 -1.78 8.67
CA LEU A 32 8.08 -2.26 8.56
C LEU A 32 7.43 -2.49 9.92
N ASP A 33 8.22 -2.79 10.94
CA ASP A 33 7.75 -2.95 12.31
C ASP A 33 7.11 -1.65 12.81
N GLY A 34 5.91 -1.79 13.40
CA GLY A 34 5.09 -0.65 13.83
C GLY A 34 4.46 0.18 12.71
N SER A 35 4.72 -0.10 11.42
CA SER A 35 4.17 0.67 10.29
C SER A 35 2.64 0.65 10.28
N SER A 36 2.02 1.83 10.14
CA SER A 36 0.56 1.95 10.05
C SER A 36 -0.02 1.29 8.79
N TYR A 37 0.74 1.22 7.69
CA TYR A 37 0.35 0.49 6.48
C TYR A 37 0.34 -1.02 6.67
N VAL A 38 1.25 -1.55 7.49
CA VAL A 38 1.26 -2.98 7.85
C VAL A 38 0.01 -3.34 8.64
N LYS A 39 -0.34 -2.51 9.64
CA LYS A 39 -1.50 -2.74 10.50
C LYS A 39 -2.81 -2.76 9.70
N GLU A 40 -2.94 -1.83 8.76
CA GLU A 40 -4.09 -1.79 7.85
C GLU A 40 -4.13 -3.02 6.93
N ALA A 41 -3.00 -3.42 6.36
CA ALA A 41 -2.95 -4.62 5.53
C ALA A 41 -3.35 -5.88 6.31
N GLN A 42 -2.97 -5.98 7.60
CA GLN A 42 -3.41 -7.06 8.48
C GLN A 42 -4.94 -7.06 8.67
N GLN A 43 -5.53 -5.89 8.97
CA GLN A 43 -6.99 -5.74 9.12
C GLN A 43 -7.74 -6.12 7.84
N LEU A 44 -7.25 -5.70 6.68
CA LEU A 44 -7.85 -6.07 5.39
C LEU A 44 -7.85 -7.59 5.19
N HIS A 45 -6.74 -8.26 5.52
CA HIS A 45 -6.60 -9.71 5.40
C HIS A 45 -7.46 -10.51 6.40
N GLU A 46 -7.89 -9.90 7.51
CA GLU A 46 -8.84 -10.52 8.45
C GLU A 46 -10.28 -10.49 7.92
N ILE A 47 -10.64 -9.43 7.18
CA ILE A 47 -11.98 -9.24 6.60
C ILE A 47 -12.20 -10.17 5.40
N ASP A 48 -11.27 -10.23 4.45
CA ASP A 48 -11.35 -11.13 3.30
C ASP A 48 -10.08 -11.97 3.10
N PRO A 49 -10.06 -13.21 3.61
CA PRO A 49 -8.93 -14.13 3.42
C PRO A 49 -8.68 -14.53 1.96
N MET A 50 -9.66 -14.38 1.06
CA MET A 50 -9.56 -14.78 -0.35
C MET A 50 -8.93 -13.71 -1.24
N GLN A 51 -8.97 -12.43 -0.84
CA GLN A 51 -8.23 -11.37 -1.52
C GLN A 51 -6.71 -11.47 -1.34
N LYS A 52 -6.26 -12.27 -0.37
CA LYS A 52 -4.85 -12.52 -0.10
C LYS A 52 -4.19 -13.27 -1.26
N PRO A 53 -3.25 -12.67 -2.03
CA PRO A 53 -2.41 -13.46 -2.92
C PRO A 53 -1.67 -14.50 -2.08
N LYS A 54 -1.73 -15.77 -2.51
CA LYS A 54 -1.15 -16.90 -1.77
C LYS A 54 0.32 -16.62 -1.39
N GLN A 55 1.05 -15.94 -2.28
CA GLN A 55 2.41 -15.46 -2.06
C GLN A 55 2.64 -14.11 -2.72
N ASP A 56 3.46 -13.29 -2.09
CA ASP A 56 4.02 -12.09 -2.71
C ASP A 56 4.98 -12.45 -3.85
N ARG A 57 5.05 -11.56 -4.85
CA ARG A 57 5.97 -11.66 -5.99
C ARG A 57 7.42 -11.58 -5.50
N TYR A 58 8.32 -12.21 -6.25
CA TYR A 58 9.73 -12.35 -5.86
C TYR A 58 10.42 -11.00 -5.66
N ALA A 59 10.12 -10.00 -6.49
CA ALA A 59 10.69 -8.66 -6.34
C ALA A 59 10.50 -8.06 -4.93
N LEU A 60 9.40 -8.39 -4.24
CA LEU A 60 9.19 -8.03 -2.85
C LEU A 60 9.78 -9.10 -1.92
N ARG A 61 9.29 -10.34 -2.03
CA ARG A 61 9.54 -11.41 -1.07
C ARG A 61 10.98 -11.92 -1.03
N THR A 62 11.72 -11.81 -2.12
CA THR A 62 13.11 -12.26 -2.19
C THR A 62 14.09 -11.09 -2.17
N SER A 63 13.63 -9.88 -1.84
CA SER A 63 14.47 -8.69 -1.87
C SER A 63 15.67 -8.76 -0.91
N PRO A 64 15.59 -9.32 0.32
CA PRO A 64 16.79 -9.49 1.15
C PRO A 64 17.80 -10.47 0.54
N GLN A 65 17.33 -11.57 -0.05
CA GLN A 65 18.18 -12.58 -0.70
C GLN A 65 18.86 -12.02 -1.95
N TRP A 66 18.18 -11.12 -2.67
CA TRP A 66 18.75 -10.47 -3.85
C TRP A 66 19.79 -9.42 -3.46
N LEU A 67 19.48 -8.57 -2.47
CA LEU A 67 20.35 -7.46 -2.08
C LEU A 67 21.56 -7.90 -1.25
N GLY A 68 21.42 -8.93 -0.42
CA GLY A 68 22.48 -9.38 0.50
C GLY A 68 23.84 -9.62 -0.16
N PRO A 69 23.93 -10.44 -1.22
CA PRO A 69 25.19 -10.66 -1.93
C PRO A 69 25.80 -9.39 -2.54
N HIS A 70 24.96 -8.46 -3.02
CA HIS A 70 25.44 -7.19 -3.58
C HIS A 70 26.07 -6.31 -2.49
N ILE A 71 25.47 -6.26 -1.29
CA ILE A 71 26.02 -5.54 -0.13
C ILE A 71 27.39 -6.11 0.24
N GLU A 72 27.52 -7.44 0.32
CA GLU A 72 28.77 -8.11 0.66
C GLU A 72 29.89 -7.81 -0.36
N VAL A 73 29.56 -7.82 -1.67
CA VAL A 73 30.50 -7.46 -2.74
C VAL A 73 30.96 -6.01 -2.62
N ILE A 74 30.05 -5.07 -2.37
CA ILE A 74 30.39 -3.65 -2.20
C ILE A 74 31.28 -3.43 -0.97
N GLN A 75 30.97 -4.07 0.15
CA GLN A 75 31.77 -3.99 1.37
C GLN A 75 33.18 -4.57 1.15
N PHE A 76 33.28 -5.70 0.47
CA PHE A 76 34.57 -6.30 0.12
C PHE A 76 35.39 -5.37 -0.78
N ALA A 77 34.79 -4.87 -1.87
CA ALA A 77 35.45 -3.93 -2.79
C ALA A 77 35.94 -2.67 -2.05
N THR A 78 35.11 -2.12 -1.15
CA THR A 78 35.47 -0.96 -0.33
C THR A 78 36.67 -1.22 0.57
N LYS A 79 36.73 -2.38 1.23
CA LYS A 79 37.88 -2.77 2.08
C LYS A 79 39.15 -2.98 1.26
N SER A 80 39.03 -3.51 0.05
CA SER A 80 40.15 -3.63 -0.89
C SER A 80 40.64 -2.25 -1.33
N ILE A 81 39.73 -1.36 -1.75
CA ILE A 81 40.04 0.04 -2.14
C ILE A 81 40.74 0.80 -1.03
N LYS A 82 40.21 0.71 0.20
CA LYS A 82 40.83 1.36 1.37
C LYS A 82 42.25 0.87 1.65
N ARG A 83 42.58 -0.39 1.37
CA ARG A 83 43.95 -0.90 1.57
C ARG A 83 44.90 -0.34 0.51
N GLU A 84 44.47 -0.39 -0.73
CA GLU A 84 45.29 0.03 -1.87
C GLU A 84 45.60 1.53 -1.88
N ILE A 85 44.62 2.39 -1.54
CA ILE A 85 44.90 3.84 -1.46
C ILE A 85 45.90 4.21 -0.35
N ASN A 86 46.23 3.26 0.52
CA ASN A 86 47.20 3.39 1.60
C ASN A 86 48.42 2.45 1.42
N SER A 87 48.61 1.82 0.24
CA SER A 87 49.78 0.99 -0.08
C SER A 87 50.95 1.83 -0.63
N ASP A 88 52.15 1.24 -0.68
CA ASP A 88 53.34 1.89 -1.25
C ASP A 88 53.28 1.82 -2.79
N PRO A 89 53.18 2.96 -3.49
CA PRO A 89 53.01 2.99 -4.95
C PRO A 89 54.23 2.49 -5.75
N SER A 90 55.37 2.23 -5.11
CA SER A 90 56.58 1.71 -5.77
C SER A 90 56.63 0.18 -5.90
N LEU A 91 55.80 -0.53 -5.14
CA LEU A 91 55.75 -2.00 -5.08
C LEU A 91 54.35 -2.56 -5.32
N ASP A 92 53.33 -1.70 -5.41
CA ASP A 92 51.94 -2.07 -5.65
C ASP A 92 51.46 -1.52 -6.99
N TYR A 93 50.98 -2.41 -7.87
CA TYR A 93 50.42 -2.02 -9.16
C TYR A 93 48.96 -1.55 -9.06
N GLY A 94 48.44 -1.39 -7.85
CA GLY A 94 47.18 -0.73 -7.65
C GLY A 94 45.99 -1.55 -8.12
N PHE A 95 44.99 -0.82 -8.58
CA PHE A 95 43.76 -1.38 -9.13
C PHE A 95 43.81 -1.67 -10.62
N LYS A 96 44.98 -1.93 -11.21
CA LYS A 96 45.05 -2.12 -12.66
C LYS A 96 44.16 -3.25 -13.19
N GLY A 97 43.92 -4.29 -12.38
CA GLY A 97 42.91 -5.33 -12.68
C GLY A 97 41.46 -4.87 -12.47
N VAL A 98 41.20 -4.05 -11.45
CA VAL A 98 39.89 -3.48 -11.14
C VAL A 98 39.51 -2.36 -12.11
N GLU A 99 40.46 -1.67 -12.73
CA GLU A 99 40.23 -0.71 -13.83
C GLU A 99 39.54 -1.40 -15.01
N LEU A 100 39.96 -2.63 -15.33
CA LEU A 100 39.32 -3.47 -16.35
C LEU A 100 37.89 -3.88 -15.93
N THR A 101 37.69 -4.18 -14.64
CA THR A 101 36.36 -4.52 -14.10
C THR A 101 35.46 -3.29 -14.02
N MET A 102 35.99 -2.11 -13.70
CA MET A 102 35.28 -0.84 -13.68
C MET A 102 34.85 -0.43 -15.09
N ALA A 103 35.62 -0.75 -16.13
CA ALA A 103 35.19 -0.57 -17.51
C ALA A 103 33.97 -1.46 -17.84
N ALA A 104 33.95 -2.70 -17.35
CA ALA A 104 32.79 -3.59 -17.51
C ALA A 104 31.56 -3.08 -16.72
N TYR A 105 31.75 -2.64 -15.47
CA TYR A 105 30.67 -2.04 -14.67
C TYR A 105 30.16 -0.73 -15.26
N CYS A 106 31.03 0.12 -15.81
CA CYS A 106 30.61 1.34 -16.48
C CYS A 106 29.72 1.03 -17.70
N SER A 107 30.05 -0.04 -18.45
CA SER A 107 29.23 -0.51 -19.57
C SER A 107 27.85 -1.01 -19.11
N GLU A 108 27.77 -1.70 -17.97
CA GLU A 108 26.51 -2.14 -17.36
C GLU A 108 25.72 -0.97 -16.76
N LEU A 109 26.40 -0.01 -16.14
CA LEU A 109 25.81 1.22 -15.61
C LEU A 109 25.18 2.06 -16.74
N GLN A 110 25.81 2.09 -17.92
CA GLN A 110 25.27 2.71 -19.13
C GLN A 110 23.97 2.02 -19.57
N TYR A 111 23.86 0.70 -19.43
CA TYR A 111 22.65 -0.06 -19.72
C TYR A 111 21.55 0.18 -18.66
N LEU A 112 21.93 0.30 -17.39
CA LEU A 112 21.01 0.61 -16.28
C LEU A 112 20.55 2.08 -16.26
N ALA A 113 21.27 2.98 -16.94
CA ALA A 113 20.90 4.38 -17.10
C ALA A 113 19.67 4.60 -18.01
N ASN A 114 19.14 3.53 -18.61
CA ASN A 114 17.88 3.58 -19.34
C ASN A 114 16.75 4.12 -18.44
N PRO A 115 15.89 5.02 -18.95
CA PRO A 115 14.87 5.67 -18.15
C PRO A 115 13.79 4.69 -17.69
N VAL A 116 13.68 4.48 -16.38
CA VAL A 116 12.65 3.65 -15.73
C VAL A 116 11.24 4.28 -15.80
N THR A 117 11.15 5.54 -16.23
CA THR A 117 9.88 6.28 -16.38
C THR A 117 8.93 5.66 -17.43
N THR A 118 9.42 4.75 -18.27
CA THR A 118 8.58 3.95 -19.19
C THR A 118 7.91 2.75 -18.50
N HIS A 119 8.23 2.49 -17.23
CA HIS A 119 7.72 1.35 -16.44
C HIS A 119 6.87 1.77 -15.24
N VAL A 120 6.23 2.95 -15.30
CA VAL A 120 5.37 3.46 -14.22
C VAL A 120 4.28 2.44 -13.87
N GLN A 121 4.17 2.16 -12.58
CA GLN A 121 3.05 1.45 -11.95
C GLN A 121 2.35 2.43 -11.01
N SER A 122 1.11 2.13 -10.64
CA SER A 122 0.31 2.97 -9.75
C SER A 122 1.06 3.32 -8.46
N ALA A 123 1.16 4.62 -8.17
CA ALA A 123 1.84 5.18 -7.02
C ALA A 123 0.93 6.18 -6.31
N GLU A 124 0.58 5.91 -5.05
CA GLU A 124 0.23 6.90 -4.00
C GLU A 124 0.13 6.26 -2.60
N GLN A 125 0.82 5.14 -2.34
CA GLN A 125 0.77 4.43 -1.03
C GLN A 125 -0.62 4.23 -0.41
N HIS A 126 -1.66 4.19 -1.23
CA HIS A 126 -3.04 4.01 -0.79
C HIS A 126 -3.70 5.19 -0.02
N ASN A 127 -3.12 6.40 -0.02
CA ASN A 127 -3.60 7.48 0.86
C ASN A 127 -4.82 8.26 0.29
N GLN A 128 -4.85 8.50 -1.01
CA GLN A 128 -6.00 9.11 -1.68
C GLN A 128 -7.20 8.15 -1.69
N ASP A 129 -6.97 6.86 -1.93
CA ASP A 129 -7.97 5.80 -1.86
C ASP A 129 -8.52 5.60 -0.45
N GLU A 130 -7.74 5.72 0.62
CA GLU A 130 -8.31 5.69 1.97
C GLU A 130 -9.31 6.82 2.21
N ASN A 131 -8.95 8.05 1.84
CA ASN A 131 -9.83 9.21 2.00
C ASN A 131 -11.10 9.07 1.14
N LEU A 132 -10.95 8.58 -0.09
CA LEU A 132 -12.08 8.30 -0.98
C LEU A 132 -12.93 7.12 -0.50
N LYS A 133 -12.32 6.04 0.01
CA LYS A 133 -13.01 4.90 0.62
C LYS A 133 -13.87 5.36 1.79
N ASN A 134 -13.31 6.16 2.68
CA ASN A 134 -14.04 6.67 3.84
C ASN A 134 -15.21 7.57 3.44
N SER A 135 -15.03 8.45 2.45
CA SER A 135 -16.13 9.25 1.88
C SER A 135 -17.25 8.37 1.31
N VAL A 136 -16.88 7.33 0.53
CA VAL A 136 -17.83 6.36 -0.02
C VAL A 136 -18.58 5.59 1.09
N LYS A 137 -17.90 5.14 2.15
CA LYS A 137 -18.52 4.50 3.32
C LYS A 137 -19.52 5.41 4.02
N ASN A 138 -19.14 6.68 4.22
CA ASN A 138 -20.02 7.66 4.87
C ASN A 138 -21.27 7.93 4.04
N ALA A 139 -21.12 8.13 2.72
CA ALA A 139 -22.24 8.33 1.82
C ALA A 139 -23.19 7.12 1.81
N ILE A 140 -22.65 5.89 1.70
CA ILE A 140 -23.46 4.67 1.70
C ILE A 140 -24.14 4.45 3.05
N SER A 141 -23.46 4.67 4.18
CA SER A 141 -24.07 4.60 5.51
C SER A 141 -25.21 5.62 5.67
N GLN A 142 -25.04 6.85 5.17
CA GLN A 142 -26.09 7.86 5.20
C GLN A 142 -27.31 7.45 4.37
N VAL A 143 -27.10 6.98 3.14
CA VAL A 143 -28.20 6.53 2.26
C VAL A 143 -28.87 5.27 2.81
N ALA A 144 -28.10 4.30 3.31
CA ALA A 144 -28.63 3.09 3.93
C ALA A 144 -29.52 3.44 5.14
N LYS A 145 -29.07 4.36 6.02
CA LYS A 145 -29.88 4.79 7.16
C LYS A 145 -31.18 5.48 6.74
N ARG A 146 -31.15 6.29 5.69
CA ARG A 146 -32.34 7.01 5.20
C ARG A 146 -33.34 6.10 4.48
N VAL A 147 -32.86 5.14 3.71
CA VAL A 147 -33.69 4.33 2.81
C VAL A 147 -34.05 2.96 3.38
N LEU A 148 -33.13 2.33 4.13
CA LEU A 148 -33.22 0.93 4.55
C LEU A 148 -33.46 0.76 6.05
N THR A 149 -33.15 1.76 6.88
CA THR A 149 -33.32 1.65 8.34
C THR A 149 -34.65 2.22 8.82
N PHE A 150 -35.11 3.32 8.22
CA PHE A 150 -36.34 4.00 8.62
C PHE A 150 -37.36 4.01 7.47
N GLY A 151 -38.58 3.57 7.74
CA GLY A 151 -39.71 3.79 6.84
C GLY A 151 -40.15 5.25 6.81
N VAL A 152 -41.02 5.59 5.86
CA VAL A 152 -41.58 6.95 5.68
C VAL A 152 -42.26 7.47 6.97
N THR A 153 -42.69 6.58 7.86
CA THR A 153 -43.34 6.85 9.15
C THR A 153 -42.41 6.76 10.37
N GLY A 154 -41.11 6.52 10.18
CA GLY A 154 -40.11 6.38 11.25
C GLY A 154 -40.02 4.98 11.89
N GLU A 155 -40.73 3.99 11.35
CA GLU A 155 -40.64 2.60 11.80
C GLU A 155 -39.32 1.94 11.38
N LEU A 156 -38.81 1.03 12.23
CA LEU A 156 -37.59 0.26 11.96
C LEU A 156 -37.88 -0.82 10.92
N GLN A 157 -37.13 -0.80 9.82
CA GLN A 157 -37.29 -1.75 8.73
C GLN A 157 -36.39 -2.99 8.88
N PRO A 158 -36.81 -4.15 8.32
CA PRO A 158 -36.02 -5.38 8.31
C PRO A 158 -34.62 -5.21 7.67
N ALA A 159 -34.52 -4.31 6.68
CA ALA A 159 -33.30 -3.99 5.95
C ALA A 159 -32.21 -3.29 6.79
N ARG A 160 -32.48 -2.95 8.06
CA ARG A 160 -31.51 -2.33 8.99
C ARG A 160 -30.23 -3.14 9.19
N PHE A 161 -30.27 -4.46 8.95
CA PHE A 161 -29.11 -5.33 9.11
C PHE A 161 -28.19 -5.32 7.87
N CYS A 162 -28.66 -4.79 6.74
CA CYS A 162 -27.88 -4.73 5.50
C CYS A 162 -26.72 -3.71 5.56
N GLU A 163 -26.78 -2.71 6.45
CA GLU A 163 -25.76 -1.65 6.52
C GLU A 163 -24.35 -2.22 6.70
N LYS A 164 -24.19 -3.21 7.58
CA LYS A 164 -22.88 -3.82 7.85
C LYS A 164 -22.30 -4.47 6.59
N ASP A 165 -23.09 -5.29 5.91
CA ASP A 165 -22.64 -6.05 4.74
C ASP A 165 -22.42 -5.12 3.53
N LEU A 166 -23.18 -4.03 3.43
CA LEU A 166 -22.94 -2.98 2.42
C LEU A 166 -21.61 -2.25 2.67
N LEU A 167 -21.24 -2.01 3.92
CA LEU A 167 -19.97 -1.38 4.26
C LEU A 167 -18.78 -2.34 4.04
N GLU A 168 -18.98 -3.64 4.24
CA GLU A 168 -17.97 -4.67 3.99
C GLU A 168 -17.62 -4.79 2.50
N VAL A 169 -18.59 -4.63 1.59
CA VAL A 169 -18.33 -4.52 0.14
C VAL A 169 -17.31 -3.42 -0.16
N ILE A 170 -17.41 -2.27 0.51
CA ILE A 170 -16.52 -1.13 0.29
C ILE A 170 -15.13 -1.40 0.86
N ASP A 171 -15.04 -2.17 1.96
CA ASP A 171 -13.75 -2.56 2.53
C ASP A 171 -12.99 -3.49 1.59
N ILE A 172 -13.69 -4.38 0.91
CA ILE A 172 -13.13 -5.36 -0.01
C ILE A 172 -12.80 -4.71 -1.36
N GLU A 173 -13.66 -3.85 -1.90
CA GLU A 173 -13.46 -3.37 -3.28
C GLU A 173 -12.34 -2.32 -3.42
N TYR A 174 -11.62 -2.43 -4.54
CA TYR A 174 -10.57 -1.46 -4.89
C TYR A 174 -11.20 -0.14 -5.34
N VAL A 175 -10.96 0.92 -4.58
CA VAL A 175 -11.54 2.26 -4.80
C VAL A 175 -11.36 2.73 -6.24
N PHE A 176 -10.13 2.65 -6.76
CA PHE A 176 -9.81 3.10 -8.12
C PHE A 176 -10.48 2.28 -9.23
N ALA A 177 -11.09 1.13 -8.93
CA ALA A 177 -11.86 0.37 -9.91
C ALA A 177 -13.22 1.01 -10.23
N TYR A 178 -13.74 1.89 -9.36
CA TYR A 178 -15.08 2.48 -9.52
C TYR A 178 -15.14 3.98 -9.29
N ILE A 179 -14.16 4.60 -8.61
CA ILE A 179 -14.28 5.96 -8.08
C ILE A 179 -14.37 7.09 -9.13
N ASP A 180 -14.04 6.82 -10.40
CA ASP A 180 -14.16 7.79 -11.48
C ASP A 180 -15.61 7.88 -12.02
N ASP A 181 -16.39 6.80 -11.87
CA ASP A 181 -17.82 6.78 -12.17
C ASP A 181 -18.55 5.83 -11.20
N PRO A 182 -18.67 6.22 -9.91
CA PRO A 182 -19.03 5.30 -8.83
C PRO A 182 -20.45 4.76 -8.97
N CYS A 183 -21.34 5.51 -9.63
CA CYS A 183 -22.76 5.21 -9.73
C CYS A 183 -23.19 4.63 -11.10
N SER A 184 -22.24 4.34 -12.00
CA SER A 184 -22.52 3.66 -13.25
C SER A 184 -23.16 2.29 -12.99
N ALA A 185 -24.17 1.92 -13.77
CA ALA A 185 -24.80 0.60 -13.64
C ALA A 185 -23.82 -0.56 -13.86
N GLY A 186 -22.74 -0.31 -14.63
CA GLY A 186 -21.65 -1.25 -14.87
C GLY A 186 -20.49 -1.17 -13.87
N SER A 187 -20.51 -0.23 -12.91
CA SER A 187 -19.46 -0.14 -11.91
C SER A 187 -19.50 -1.34 -10.96
N LEU A 188 -18.32 -1.80 -10.54
CA LEU A 188 -18.20 -2.92 -9.63
C LEU A 188 -18.90 -2.64 -8.29
N LEU A 189 -18.83 -1.38 -7.82
CA LEU A 189 -19.52 -0.92 -6.61
C LEU A 189 -21.04 -1.13 -6.70
N MET A 190 -21.69 -0.62 -7.75
CA MET A 190 -23.16 -0.73 -7.88
C MET A 190 -23.61 -2.18 -8.05
N GLN A 191 -22.82 -3.01 -8.75
CA GLN A 191 -23.12 -4.43 -8.91
C GLN A 191 -23.09 -5.17 -7.57
N LYS A 192 -22.06 -4.93 -6.75
CA LYS A 192 -21.89 -5.59 -5.45
C LYS A 192 -22.89 -5.12 -4.40
N LEU A 193 -23.16 -3.81 -4.32
CA LEU A 193 -24.19 -3.29 -3.41
C LEU A 193 -25.58 -3.87 -3.75
N ARG A 194 -25.92 -3.95 -5.05
CA ARG A 194 -27.15 -4.58 -5.49
C ARG A 194 -27.19 -6.06 -5.13
N GLN A 195 -26.08 -6.77 -5.31
CA GLN A 195 -25.98 -8.19 -4.95
C GLN A 195 -26.29 -8.41 -3.47
N VAL A 196 -25.67 -7.65 -2.58
CA VAL A 196 -25.95 -7.72 -1.13
C VAL A 196 -27.43 -7.48 -0.82
N LEU A 197 -28.04 -6.44 -1.39
CA LEU A 197 -29.47 -6.14 -1.15
C LEU A 197 -30.40 -7.24 -1.69
N VAL A 198 -30.08 -7.82 -2.84
CA VAL A 198 -30.86 -8.93 -3.42
C VAL A 198 -30.71 -10.19 -2.56
N ASP A 199 -29.50 -10.52 -2.11
CA ASP A 199 -29.25 -11.70 -1.27
C ASP A 199 -30.02 -11.59 0.06
N HIS A 200 -30.02 -10.41 0.68
CA HIS A 200 -30.83 -10.13 1.89
C HIS A 200 -32.34 -10.19 1.61
N ALA A 201 -32.80 -9.70 0.45
CA ALA A 201 -34.20 -9.80 0.06
C ALA A 201 -34.65 -11.25 -0.16
N LEU A 202 -33.79 -12.10 -0.70
CA LEU A 202 -34.07 -13.53 -0.92
C LEU A 202 -34.02 -14.34 0.38
N ALA A 203 -33.18 -13.94 1.34
CA ALA A 203 -33.12 -14.58 2.65
C ALA A 203 -34.37 -14.28 3.51
N ASN A 204 -34.93 -13.08 3.39
CA ASN A 204 -36.14 -12.65 4.08
C ASN A 204 -37.41 -13.03 3.28
N ASN A 205 -37.78 -14.32 3.33
CA ASN A 205 -38.93 -14.88 2.59
C ASN A 205 -40.32 -14.35 3.02
N ASP A 206 -40.43 -13.69 4.18
CA ASP A 206 -41.73 -13.30 4.77
C ASP A 206 -42.26 -11.92 4.31
N ASP A 207 -41.44 -11.10 3.63
CA ASP A 207 -41.73 -9.67 3.36
C ASP A 207 -42.24 -9.32 1.96
N LEU A 208 -42.42 -10.29 1.06
CA LEU A 208 -42.87 -10.02 -0.32
C LEU A 208 -44.31 -9.50 -0.42
N THR A 209 -45.08 -9.57 0.67
CA THR A 209 -46.49 -9.15 0.71
C THR A 209 -46.71 -7.75 1.26
N ASN A 210 -45.74 -7.18 2.00
CA ASN A 210 -45.83 -5.82 2.53
C ASN A 210 -44.88 -4.87 1.76
N PRO A 211 -45.42 -3.98 0.90
CA PRO A 211 -44.59 -3.11 0.07
C PRO A 211 -43.71 -2.14 0.88
N ASN A 212 -44.03 -1.89 2.16
CA ASN A 212 -43.23 -1.06 3.05
C ASN A 212 -42.07 -1.79 3.74
N ALA A 213 -42.04 -3.13 3.69
CA ALA A 213 -41.01 -3.98 4.31
C ALA A 213 -40.09 -4.67 3.30
N SER A 214 -40.53 -4.80 2.05
CA SER A 214 -39.77 -5.49 0.99
C SER A 214 -38.49 -4.74 0.61
N ILE A 215 -37.33 -5.33 0.98
CA ILE A 215 -35.99 -4.88 0.59
C ILE A 215 -35.88 -4.71 -0.93
N PHE A 216 -36.50 -5.62 -1.70
CA PHE A 216 -36.44 -5.62 -3.16
C PHE A 216 -37.02 -4.35 -3.79
N LEU A 217 -38.11 -3.83 -3.23
CA LEU A 217 -38.74 -2.59 -3.71
C LEU A 217 -37.92 -1.34 -3.34
N GLN A 218 -37.07 -1.42 -2.33
CA GLN A 218 -36.24 -0.32 -1.85
C GLN A 218 -34.92 -0.18 -2.63
N ILE A 219 -34.49 -1.21 -3.36
CA ILE A 219 -33.25 -1.17 -4.16
C ILE A 219 -33.26 0.02 -5.12
N GLY A 220 -34.39 0.24 -5.81
CA GLY A 220 -34.52 1.37 -6.74
C GLY A 220 -34.37 2.73 -6.06
N ALA A 221 -34.97 2.91 -4.89
CA ALA A 221 -34.86 4.14 -4.10
C ALA A 221 -33.43 4.35 -3.60
N PHE A 222 -32.79 3.29 -3.10
CA PHE A 222 -31.41 3.31 -2.61
C PHE A 222 -30.43 3.73 -3.72
N GLU A 223 -30.51 3.10 -4.89
CA GLU A 223 -29.62 3.43 -6.01
C GLU A 223 -29.81 4.86 -6.51
N GLN A 224 -31.04 5.36 -6.51
CA GLN A 224 -31.33 6.74 -6.94
C GLN A 224 -30.79 7.76 -5.94
N GLU A 225 -31.01 7.57 -4.65
CA GLU A 225 -30.47 8.49 -3.65
C GLU A 225 -28.93 8.45 -3.65
N LEU A 226 -28.33 7.27 -3.80
CA LEU A 226 -26.87 7.13 -3.91
C LEU A 226 -26.31 7.85 -5.16
N LYS A 227 -27.00 7.73 -6.31
CA LYS A 227 -26.64 8.47 -7.55
C LYS A 227 -26.62 9.98 -7.35
N THR A 228 -27.48 10.52 -6.48
CA THR A 228 -27.54 11.97 -6.23
C THR A 228 -26.48 12.47 -5.26
N LEU A 229 -26.10 11.66 -4.28
CA LEU A 229 -25.20 12.04 -3.18
C LEU A 229 -23.73 11.71 -3.48
N LEU A 230 -23.45 10.47 -3.87
CA LEU A 230 -22.10 9.90 -3.91
C LEU A 230 -21.13 10.67 -4.82
N PRO A 231 -21.50 11.10 -6.04
CA PRO A 231 -20.57 11.85 -6.89
C PRO A 231 -20.11 13.18 -6.26
N LYS A 232 -20.98 13.84 -5.50
CA LYS A 232 -20.66 15.12 -4.84
C LYS A 232 -19.71 14.91 -3.66
N GLU A 233 -19.97 13.88 -2.85
CA GLU A 233 -19.12 13.50 -1.71
C GLU A 233 -17.71 13.09 -2.16
N VAL A 234 -17.61 12.37 -3.29
CA VAL A 234 -16.33 11.97 -3.89
C VAL A 234 -15.54 13.17 -4.37
N GLU A 235 -16.17 14.10 -5.09
CA GLU A 235 -15.50 15.29 -5.62
C GLU A 235 -15.05 16.23 -4.48
N GLU A 236 -15.89 16.38 -3.45
CA GLU A 236 -15.55 17.14 -2.25
C GLU A 236 -14.37 16.49 -1.50
N ALA A 237 -14.37 15.16 -1.35
CA ALA A 237 -13.25 14.45 -0.74
C ALA A 237 -11.94 14.63 -1.54
N ARG A 238 -12.00 14.62 -2.88
CA ARG A 238 -10.85 14.96 -3.73
C ARG A 238 -10.41 16.40 -3.46
N PHE A 239 -11.32 17.36 -3.46
CA PHE A 239 -11.00 18.77 -3.22
C PHE A 239 -10.34 19.01 -1.85
N ILE A 240 -10.92 18.46 -0.79
CA ILE A 240 -10.40 18.53 0.59
C ILE A 240 -8.97 17.93 0.64
N PHE A 241 -8.77 16.79 0.01
CA PHE A 241 -7.47 16.11 -0.04
C PHE A 241 -6.40 16.96 -0.75
N HIS A 242 -6.69 17.48 -1.94
CA HIS A 242 -5.75 18.29 -2.72
C HIS A 242 -5.35 19.58 -2.00
N ASN A 243 -6.23 20.12 -1.16
CA ASN A 243 -5.97 21.31 -0.36
C ASN A 243 -5.31 21.01 1.00
N GLY A 244 -5.02 19.75 1.31
CA GLY A 244 -4.33 19.34 2.54
C GLY A 244 -5.22 19.28 3.79
N TYR A 245 -6.54 19.33 3.64
CA TYR A 245 -7.52 19.25 4.74
C TYR A 245 -8.07 17.83 4.95
N ALA A 246 -7.40 16.81 4.40
CA ALA A 246 -7.83 15.42 4.43
C ALA A 246 -8.17 14.96 5.87
N SER A 247 -9.38 14.42 6.04
CA SER A 247 -9.87 13.92 7.34
C SER A 247 -9.04 12.74 7.86
N ILE A 248 -8.53 11.90 6.95
CA ILE A 248 -7.57 10.86 7.28
C ILE A 248 -6.17 11.41 6.94
N PRO A 249 -5.32 11.67 7.95
CA PRO A 249 -3.97 12.16 7.70
C PRO A 249 -3.15 11.08 7.02
N ASN A 250 -2.21 11.50 6.17
CA ASN A 250 -1.33 10.57 5.49
C ASN A 250 -0.55 9.70 6.48
N ARG A 251 -0.78 8.38 6.42
CA ARG A 251 -0.20 7.36 7.30
C ARG A 251 1.33 7.36 7.31
N ILE A 252 1.96 7.88 6.27
CA ILE A 252 3.42 8.06 6.22
C ILE A 252 3.96 8.85 7.42
N LYS A 253 3.16 9.77 7.99
CA LYS A 253 3.52 10.56 9.19
C LYS A 253 3.65 9.74 10.48
N SER A 254 3.15 8.51 10.46
CA SER A 254 3.25 7.56 11.57
C SER A 254 4.18 6.39 11.25
N CYS A 255 4.92 6.50 10.14
CA CYS A 255 5.87 5.49 9.70
C CYS A 255 7.30 6.03 9.82
N ARG A 256 8.25 5.14 10.09
CA ARG A 256 9.70 5.46 10.10
C ARG A 256 10.23 6.03 8.78
N ARG A 257 9.45 5.97 7.68
CA ARG A 257 9.79 6.50 6.34
C ARG A 257 9.34 7.94 6.09
N GLU A 258 8.78 8.66 7.07
CA GLU A 258 8.21 10.01 6.89
C GLU A 258 9.13 10.97 6.13
N ASN A 259 10.42 10.97 6.48
CA ASN A 259 11.40 11.92 5.95
C ASN A 259 11.81 11.68 4.49
N ILE A 260 11.39 10.55 3.88
CA ILE A 260 11.65 10.24 2.46
C ILE A 260 10.47 10.69 1.55
N GLY A 261 9.47 11.40 2.08
CA GLY A 261 8.25 11.82 1.38
C GLY A 261 8.45 12.27 -0.08
N GLN A 262 7.56 11.82 -0.98
CA GLN A 262 7.72 11.86 -2.44
C GLN A 262 8.03 13.26 -2.99
N PRO A 263 9.26 13.52 -3.48
CA PRO A 263 9.53 14.73 -4.24
C PRO A 263 9.07 14.54 -5.70
N ARG A 264 8.62 15.62 -6.36
CA ARG A 264 8.38 15.62 -7.82
C ARG A 264 9.63 15.10 -8.53
N GLN A 265 9.48 14.13 -9.44
CA GLN A 265 10.57 13.34 -10.07
C GLN A 265 11.80 14.15 -10.51
N SER A 266 11.62 15.38 -11.02
CA SER A 266 12.71 16.25 -11.48
C SER A 266 13.59 16.85 -10.38
N LYS A 267 13.09 16.92 -9.14
CA LYS A 267 13.85 17.39 -7.96
C LYS A 267 14.64 16.28 -7.29
N CYS A 268 14.14 15.04 -7.33
CA CYS A 268 14.81 13.87 -6.75
C CYS A 268 16.21 13.66 -7.32
N PHE A 269 16.34 13.63 -8.66
CA PHE A 269 17.63 13.32 -9.30
C PHE A 269 18.74 14.29 -8.89
N ARG A 270 18.43 15.58 -8.77
CA ARG A 270 19.40 16.59 -8.28
C ARG A 270 19.73 16.40 -6.80
N GLN A 271 18.77 16.00 -5.98
CA GLN A 271 19.02 15.70 -4.56
C GLN A 271 19.93 14.48 -4.39
N PHE A 272 19.74 13.43 -5.19
CA PHE A 272 20.65 12.27 -5.24
C PHE A 272 22.05 12.67 -5.68
N ALA A 273 22.18 13.43 -6.77
CA ALA A 273 23.47 13.91 -7.26
C ALA A 273 24.20 14.83 -6.25
N MET A 274 23.46 15.53 -5.39
CA MET A 274 24.00 16.37 -4.32
C MET A 274 24.12 15.64 -2.97
N VAL A 275 23.90 14.31 -2.91
CA VAL A 275 24.00 13.48 -1.68
C VAL A 275 23.02 13.89 -0.57
N LYS A 276 22.02 14.73 -0.87
CA LYS A 276 21.03 15.27 0.08
C LYS A 276 19.99 14.25 0.57
N VAL A 277 20.03 13.03 0.04
CA VAL A 277 19.11 11.94 0.40
C VAL A 277 19.67 11.07 1.53
N THR A 278 20.97 11.21 1.86
CA THR A 278 21.65 10.39 2.87
C THR A 278 21.08 10.60 4.26
N ASP A 279 20.96 11.85 4.72
CA ASP A 279 20.47 12.13 6.09
C ASP A 279 19.02 11.65 6.28
N PRO A 280 18.06 11.92 5.36
CA PRO A 280 16.72 11.35 5.45
C PRO A 280 16.66 9.82 5.44
N LEU A 281 17.55 9.15 4.68
CA LEU A 281 17.62 7.68 4.65
C LEU A 281 18.12 7.12 5.98
N LEU A 282 19.16 7.71 6.56
CA LEU A 282 19.71 7.27 7.84
C LEU A 282 18.78 7.58 9.02
N HIS A 283 18.04 8.69 8.95
CA HIS A 283 17.02 9.01 9.95
C HIS A 283 15.93 7.92 10.05
N CYS A 284 15.63 7.22 8.95
CA CYS A 284 14.67 6.11 8.99
C CYS A 284 15.14 4.91 9.84
N LEU A 285 16.42 4.88 10.22
CA LEU A 285 17.07 3.81 10.98
C LEU A 285 17.63 4.32 12.32
N GLU A 286 17.31 5.55 12.74
CA GLU A 286 17.89 6.16 13.95
C GLU A 286 17.51 5.41 15.24
N GLU A 287 16.33 4.80 15.25
CA GLU A 287 15.81 3.99 16.37
C GLU A 287 16.30 2.54 16.31
N TRP A 288 17.04 2.16 15.27
CA TRP A 288 17.49 0.78 15.10
C TRP A 288 18.75 0.51 15.92
N ASP A 289 18.71 -0.54 16.74
CA ASP A 289 19.84 -0.98 17.57
C ASP A 289 20.87 -1.84 16.83
N GLY A 290 20.65 -2.09 15.53
CA GLY A 290 21.50 -2.94 14.69
C GLY A 290 21.21 -4.44 14.81
N SER A 291 20.19 -4.83 15.58
CA SER A 291 19.80 -6.24 15.75
C SER A 291 18.48 -6.55 15.05
N PRO A 292 18.29 -7.79 14.55
CA PRO A 292 16.99 -8.26 14.12
C PRO A 292 16.04 -8.41 15.31
N LEU A 293 14.72 -8.43 15.07
CA LEU A 293 13.77 -8.71 16.13
C LEU A 293 13.98 -10.12 16.72
N PRO A 294 13.66 -10.34 18.02
CA PRO A 294 13.85 -11.64 18.66
C PRO A 294 13.00 -12.73 18.00
N ILE A 295 13.59 -13.92 17.79
CA ILE A 295 12.89 -15.14 17.36
C ILE A 295 12.49 -15.93 18.61
N CYS A 296 11.59 -15.38 19.45
CA CYS A 296 11.06 -16.06 20.64
C CYS A 296 9.66 -15.55 20.97
#